data_AF-A0A3E0J940-F1
#
_entry.id   AF-A0A3E0J940-F1
#
_cell.length_a   1.000
_cell.length_b   1.000
_cell.length_c   1.000
_cell.angle_alpha   90.00
_cell.angle_beta   90.00
_cell.angle_gamma   90.00
#
_symmetry.space_group_name_H-M   'P 1'
#
loop_
_entity.id
_entity.type
_entity.pdbx_description
1 polymer ?
#
loop_
_entity_poly.entity_id
_entity_poly.type
_entity_poly.pdbx_seq_one_letter_code
_entity_poly.pdbx_strand_id
1 'polypeptide(L)'
;MSLIFHHIQQLSRNVNQFLNEGLQGEDIYMSHWAVLFQLHSHGGSMTQAELKNRLNIEAPPLSRVIAKLETLGYVQKNKSSDQRTNDITLTKAGKDRYPVWQQAIQKAETRLLERFGERRETVLEEHVLSLSRLIEEERGRD
;
A
#
# COMPACT_ATOMS: atom_id res chain seq x y z
N MET A 1 -19.39 18.88 -15.83
CA MET A 1 -18.46 18.47 -14.76
C MET A 1 -18.28 16.96 -14.87
N SER A 2 -17.05 16.47 -15.03
CA SER A 2 -16.79 15.03 -15.11
C SER A 2 -16.92 14.37 -13.74
N LEU A 3 -17.54 13.19 -13.65
CA LEU A 3 -17.65 12.40 -12.42
C LEU A 3 -16.49 11.40 -12.24
N ILE A 4 -15.48 11.44 -13.12
CA ILE A 4 -14.42 10.43 -13.17
C ILE A 4 -13.65 10.33 -11.84
N PHE A 5 -13.31 11.44 -11.20
CA PHE A 5 -12.61 11.43 -9.91
C PHE A 5 -13.46 10.85 -8.79
N HIS A 6 -14.77 11.13 -8.81
CA HIS A 6 -15.70 10.52 -7.85
C HIS A 6 -15.74 8.99 -8.00
N HIS A 7 -15.83 8.50 -9.25
CA HIS A 7 -15.79 7.07 -9.53
C HIS A 7 -14.46 6.42 -9.16
N ILE A 8 -13.32 7.09 -9.41
CA ILE A 8 -12.00 6.60 -8.98
C ILE A 8 -11.95 6.46 -7.46
N GLN A 9 -12.46 7.45 -6.71
CA GLN A 9 -12.48 7.39 -5.25
C GLN A 9 -13.41 6.29 -4.71
N GLN A 10 -14.58 6.08 -5.34
CA GLN A 10 -15.47 4.96 -5.00
C GLN A 10 -14.84 3.61 -5.32
N LEU A 11 -14.22 3.48 -6.50
CA LEU A 11 -13.53 2.27 -6.93
C LEU A 11 -12.38 1.93 -5.98
N SER A 12 -11.56 2.91 -5.59
CA SER A 12 -10.48 2.73 -4.62
C SER A 12 -11.00 2.15 -3.30
N ARG A 13 -12.12 2.65 -2.77
CA ARG A 13 -12.74 2.09 -1.55
C ARG A 13 -13.25 0.66 -1.76
N ASN A 14 -13.94 0.39 -2.87
CA ASN A 14 -14.48 -0.93 -3.18
C ASN A 14 -13.38 -1.97 -3.39
N VAL A 15 -12.30 -1.62 -4.08
CA VAL A 15 -11.12 -2.48 -4.25
C VAL A 15 -10.46 -2.76 -2.91
N ASN A 16 -10.26 -1.73 -2.07
CA ASN A 16 -9.73 -1.93 -0.72
C ASN A 16 -10.61 -2.87 0.14
N GLN A 17 -11.93 -2.73 0.07
CA GLN A 17 -12.86 -3.62 0.77
C GLN A 17 -12.73 -5.07 0.26
N PHE A 18 -12.73 -5.27 -1.05
CA PHE A 18 -12.58 -6.60 -1.65
C PHE A 18 -11.24 -7.26 -1.31
N LEU A 19 -10.14 -6.49 -1.31
CA LEU A 19 -8.83 -7.02 -0.94
C LEU A 19 -8.74 -7.32 0.57
N ASN A 20 -9.44 -6.55 1.42
CA ASN A 20 -9.59 -6.89 2.84
C ASN A 20 -10.31 -8.23 3.05
N GLU A 21 -11.31 -8.56 2.22
CA GLU A 21 -11.94 -9.90 2.25
C GLU A 21 -10.94 -11.00 1.88
N GLY A 22 -9.97 -10.69 1.00
CA GLY A 22 -8.85 -11.58 0.70
C GLY A 22 -7.94 -11.87 1.90
N LEU A 23 -7.84 -10.92 2.84
CA LEU A 23 -7.10 -11.07 4.11
C LEU A 23 -7.99 -11.56 5.26
N GLN A 24 -9.22 -12.01 4.99
CA GLN A 24 -10.11 -12.50 6.05
C GLN A 24 -9.47 -13.71 6.76
N GLY A 25 -9.32 -13.61 8.08
CA GLY A 25 -8.65 -14.62 8.90
C GLY A 25 -7.20 -14.28 9.25
N GLU A 26 -6.64 -13.25 8.63
CA GLU A 26 -5.38 -12.63 9.04
C GLU A 26 -5.63 -11.50 10.05
N ASP A 27 -4.58 -11.07 10.73
CA ASP A 27 -4.62 -10.00 11.73
C ASP A 27 -4.28 -8.60 11.16
N ILE A 28 -4.14 -8.53 9.84
CA ILE A 28 -3.85 -7.31 9.10
C ILE A 28 -4.99 -6.92 8.15
N TYR A 29 -4.95 -5.67 7.70
CA TYR A 29 -5.87 -5.08 6.72
C TYR A 29 -5.04 -4.49 5.57
N MET A 30 -5.69 -4.08 4.48
CA MET A 30 -5.02 -3.51 3.32
C MET A 30 -4.13 -2.31 3.62
N SER A 31 -4.52 -1.47 4.59
CA SER A 31 -3.68 -0.36 5.05
C SER A 31 -2.36 -0.84 5.67
N HIS A 32 -2.39 -1.97 6.39
CA HIS A 32 -1.21 -2.60 6.97
C HIS A 32 -0.38 -3.30 5.89
N TRP A 33 -1.03 -4.04 4.98
CA TRP A 33 -0.39 -4.68 3.83
C TRP A 33 0.40 -3.67 2.99
N ALA A 34 -0.17 -2.49 2.70
CA ALA A 34 0.51 -1.47 1.91
C ALA A 34 1.86 -1.06 2.52
N VAL A 35 1.94 -0.90 3.85
CA VAL A 35 3.21 -0.62 4.55
C VAL A 35 4.17 -1.80 4.46
N LEU A 36 3.69 -3.02 4.74
CA LEU A 36 4.51 -4.23 4.70
C LEU A 36 5.09 -4.49 3.31
N PHE A 37 4.28 -4.31 2.26
CA PHE A 37 4.68 -4.43 0.86
C PHE A 37 5.79 -3.45 0.50
N GLN A 38 5.65 -2.17 0.87
CA GLN A 38 6.69 -1.16 0.62
C GLN A 38 8.00 -1.52 1.32
N LEU A 39 7.94 -1.90 2.60
CA LEU A 39 9.12 -2.32 3.33
C LEU A 39 9.79 -3.53 2.68
N HIS A 40 9.04 -4.58 2.38
CA HIS A 40 9.57 -5.81 1.77
C HIS A 40 10.23 -5.54 0.41
N SER A 41 9.58 -4.74 -0.43
CA SER A 41 10.06 -4.42 -1.77
C SER A 41 11.32 -3.53 -1.77
N HIS A 42 11.65 -2.90 -0.64
CA HIS A 42 12.78 -1.97 -0.51
C HIS A 42 13.77 -2.44 0.58
N GLY A 43 14.08 -3.73 0.61
CA GLY A 43 15.15 -4.25 1.47
C GLY A 43 14.78 -4.41 2.95
N GLY A 44 13.51 -4.22 3.30
CA GLY A 44 12.96 -4.49 4.62
C GLY A 44 13.05 -3.34 5.62
N SER A 45 13.55 -2.17 5.22
CA SER A 45 13.64 -0.99 6.10
C SER A 45 13.47 0.30 5.31
N MET A 46 12.70 1.24 5.83
CA MET A 46 12.49 2.57 5.22
C MET A 46 12.24 3.61 6.30
N THR A 47 12.58 4.87 6.03
CA THR A 47 12.17 5.99 6.89
C THR A 47 10.65 6.16 6.82
N GLN A 48 10.05 6.66 7.90
CA GLN A 48 8.63 7.00 7.90
C GLN A 48 8.27 8.09 6.86
N ALA A 49 9.21 8.97 6.53
CA ALA A 49 9.03 9.99 5.50
C ALA A 49 8.95 9.37 4.09
N GLU A 50 9.80 8.40 3.78
CA GLU A 50 9.74 7.67 2.50
C GLU A 50 8.45 6.88 2.37
N LEU A 51 8.01 6.21 3.44
CA LEU A 51 6.71 5.51 3.46
C LEU A 51 5.55 6.46 3.20
N LYS A 52 5.56 7.67 3.79
CA LYS A 52 4.55 8.71 3.56
C LYS A 52 4.47 9.08 2.08
N ASN A 53 5.62 9.36 1.48
CA ASN A 53 5.70 9.80 0.09
C ASN A 53 5.28 8.70 -0.88
N ARG A 54 5.74 7.45 -0.66
CA ARG A 54 5.43 6.32 -1.54
C ARG A 54 3.99 5.84 -1.45
N LEU A 55 3.40 5.86 -0.26
CA LEU A 55 2.00 5.46 -0.08
C LEU A 55 1.02 6.58 -0.46
N ASN A 56 1.50 7.82 -0.62
CA ASN A 56 0.66 9.00 -0.80
C ASN A 56 -0.43 9.09 0.29
N ILE A 57 -0.07 8.73 1.52
CA ILE A 57 -0.92 8.76 2.71
C ILE A 57 -0.36 9.81 3.68
N GLU A 58 -1.23 10.61 4.29
CA GLU A 58 -0.83 11.60 5.29
C GLU A 58 -0.18 10.98 6.54
N ALA A 59 0.64 11.77 7.26
CA ALA A 59 1.38 11.30 8.43
C ALA A 59 0.51 10.75 9.59
N PRO A 60 -0.68 11.33 9.92
CA PRO A 60 -1.49 10.83 11.03
C PRO A 60 -2.10 9.43 10.77
N PRO A 61 -2.68 9.13 9.59
CA PRO A 61 -3.08 7.76 9.24
C PRO A 61 -1.91 6.77 9.25
N LEU A 62 -0.76 7.14 8.67
CA LEU A 62 0.40 6.26 8.56
C LEU A 62 0.96 5.87 9.94
N SER A 63 1.08 6.83 10.87
CA SER A 63 1.60 6.57 12.22
C SER A 63 0.76 5.55 12.99
N ARG A 64 -0.58 5.59 12.80
CA ARG A 64 -1.51 4.65 13.43
C ARG A 64 -1.37 3.24 12.86
N VAL A 65 -1.21 3.12 11.54
CA VAL A 65 -0.95 1.84 10.84
C VAL A 65 0.35 1.22 11.34
N ILE A 66 1.44 2.00 11.41
CA ILE A 66 2.73 1.51 11.89
C ILE A 66 2.64 1.09 13.36
N ALA A 67 2.01 1.88 14.23
CA ALA A 67 1.83 1.53 15.64
C ALA A 67 1.07 0.21 15.83
N LYS A 68 0.06 -0.05 14.98
CA LYS A 68 -0.67 -1.32 15.01
C LYS A 68 0.22 -2.48 14.56
N LEU A 69 0.96 -2.34 13.45
CA LEU A 69 1.92 -3.35 12.98
C LEU A 69 3.02 -3.64 14.00
N GLU A 70 3.46 -2.63 14.74
CA GLU A 70 4.44 -2.75 15.82
C GLU A 70 3.87 -3.53 17.00
N THR A 71 2.61 -3.26 17.38
CA THR A 71 1.90 -4.03 18.42
C THR A 71 1.70 -5.49 18.02
N LEU A 72 1.49 -5.77 16.73
CA LEU A 72 1.42 -7.14 16.18
C LEU A 72 2.80 -7.80 16.05
N GLY A 73 3.89 -7.05 16.26
CA GLY A 73 5.25 -7.57 16.21
C GLY A 73 5.82 -7.77 14.81
N TYR A 74 5.20 -7.18 13.77
CA TYR A 74 5.62 -7.34 12.36
C TYR A 74 6.60 -6.28 11.89
N VAL A 75 6.59 -5.12 12.52
CA VAL A 75 7.57 -4.05 12.28
C VAL A 75 8.13 -3.57 13.62
N GLN A 76 9.27 -2.91 13.56
CA GLN A 76 9.87 -2.21 14.69
C GLN A 76 10.27 -0.79 14.27
N LYS A 77 10.13 0.17 15.19
CA LYS A 77 10.65 1.53 15.02
C LYS A 77 12.06 1.62 15.59
N ASN A 78 12.99 2.06 14.76
CA ASN A 78 14.35 2.40 15.16
C ASN A 78 14.55 3.91 15.04
N LYS A 79 15.39 4.49 15.91
CA LYS A 79 15.84 5.88 15.71
C LYS A 79 16.65 5.93 14.42
N SER A 80 16.25 6.79 13.49
CA SER A 80 17.01 6.99 12.27
C SER A 80 18.33 7.72 12.58
N SER A 81 19.28 7.66 11.66
CA SER A 81 20.51 8.46 11.70
C SER A 81 20.20 9.96 11.66
N ASP A 82 19.11 10.34 10.98
CA ASP A 82 18.50 11.66 11.12
C ASP A 82 17.54 11.64 12.33
N GLN A 83 17.92 12.34 13.40
CA GLN A 83 17.15 12.41 14.67
C GLN A 83 15.72 12.96 14.50
N ARG A 84 15.37 13.47 13.31
CA ARG A 84 14.04 13.99 12.99
C ARG A 84 13.08 12.91 12.46
N THR A 85 13.56 11.70 12.16
CA THR A 85 12.71 10.63 11.63
C THR A 85 12.97 9.28 12.31
N ASN A 86 12.03 8.35 12.13
CA ASN A 86 12.17 6.97 12.57
C ASN A 86 12.28 6.06 11.36
N ASP A 87 13.13 5.05 11.47
CA ASP A 87 13.22 3.95 10.51
C ASP A 87 12.23 2.87 10.93
N ILE A 88 11.44 2.40 9.97
CA ILE A 88 10.50 1.31 10.14
C ILE A 88 11.12 0.09 9.48
N THR A 89 11.35 -0.98 10.25
CA THR A 89 12.00 -2.20 9.77
C THR A 89 11.10 -3.40 9.96
N LEU A 90 11.04 -4.31 8.98
CA LEU A 90 10.37 -5.60 9.12
C LEU A 90 11.10 -6.46 10.17
N THR A 91 10.35 -6.99 11.13
CA THR A 91 10.87 -7.97 12.07
C THR A 91 11.00 -9.33 11.39
N LYS A 92 11.63 -10.29 12.08
CA LYS A 92 11.63 -11.69 11.63
C LYS A 92 10.21 -12.24 11.46
N ALA A 93 9.32 -11.98 12.42
CA ALA A 93 7.93 -12.43 12.35
C ALA A 93 7.19 -11.83 11.14
N GLY A 94 7.42 -10.55 10.84
CA GLY A 94 6.86 -9.90 9.66
C GLY A 94 7.37 -10.52 8.35
N LYS A 95 8.67 -10.82 8.26
CA LYS A 95 9.27 -11.49 7.10
C LYS A 95 8.75 -12.91 6.91
N ASP A 96 8.64 -13.68 7.99
CA ASP A 96 8.18 -15.07 7.96
C ASP A 96 6.70 -15.16 7.55
N ARG A 97 5.87 -14.18 7.94
CA ARG A 97 4.44 -14.14 7.60
C ARG A 97 4.15 -13.49 6.24
N TYR A 98 5.04 -12.64 5.74
CA TYR A 98 4.86 -11.92 4.47
C TYR A 98 4.39 -12.78 3.28
N PRO A 99 4.97 -13.97 3.01
CA PRO A 99 4.54 -14.79 1.88
C PRO A 99 3.08 -15.24 1.98
N VAL A 100 2.55 -15.43 3.20
CA VAL A 100 1.15 -15.83 3.43
C VAL A 100 0.21 -14.71 3.01
N TRP A 101 0.48 -13.47 3.43
CA TRP A 101 -0.30 -12.31 3.04
C TRP A 101 -0.19 -12.02 1.56
N GLN A 102 1.02 -12.11 1.00
CA GLN A 102 1.25 -11.93 -0.43
C GLN A 102 0.41 -12.91 -1.25
N GLN A 103 0.39 -14.19 -0.86
CA GLN A 103 -0.41 -15.20 -1.55
C GLN A 103 -1.92 -14.92 -1.43
N ALA A 104 -2.39 -14.46 -0.28
CA ALA A 104 -3.79 -14.12 -0.05
C ALA A 104 -4.24 -12.95 -0.96
N ILE A 105 -3.44 -11.89 -1.02
CA ILE A 105 -3.68 -10.74 -1.90
C ILE A 105 -3.60 -11.15 -3.37
N GLN A 106 -2.56 -11.86 -3.78
CA GLN A 106 -2.40 -12.32 -5.16
C GLN A 106 -3.60 -13.14 -5.62
N LYS A 107 -4.11 -14.04 -4.77
CA LYS A 107 -5.31 -14.83 -5.08
C LYS A 107 -6.56 -13.96 -5.24
N ALA A 108 -6.72 -12.91 -4.43
CA ALA A 108 -7.82 -11.98 -4.56
C ALA A 108 -7.72 -11.15 -5.86
N GLU A 109 -6.53 -10.61 -6.15
CA GLU A 109 -6.25 -9.84 -7.37
C GLU A 109 -6.47 -10.69 -8.62
N THR A 110 -5.89 -11.89 -8.69
CA THR A 110 -6.05 -12.80 -9.83
C THR A 110 -7.54 -13.10 -10.10
N ARG A 111 -8.35 -13.37 -9.07
CA ARG A 111 -9.80 -13.59 -9.24
C ARG A 111 -10.52 -12.39 -9.85
N LEU A 112 -10.10 -11.18 -9.50
CA LEU A 112 -10.70 -9.95 -10.04
C LEU A 112 -10.25 -9.72 -11.49
N LEU A 113 -8.95 -9.87 -11.75
CA LEU A 113 -8.32 -9.62 -13.04
C LEU A 113 -8.71 -10.66 -14.09
N GLU A 114 -8.84 -11.94 -13.74
CA GLU A 114 -9.35 -12.98 -14.65
C GLU A 114 -10.74 -12.63 -15.19
N ARG A 115 -11.62 -12.09 -14.34
CA ARG A 115 -12.96 -11.64 -14.75
C ARG A 115 -12.91 -10.32 -15.53
N PHE A 116 -11.94 -9.47 -15.23
CA PHE A 116 -11.72 -8.21 -15.94
C PHE A 116 -11.10 -8.44 -17.32
N GLY A 117 -10.28 -9.46 -17.49
CA GLY A 117 -9.65 -9.82 -18.76
C GLY A 117 -8.44 -8.94 -19.11
N GLU A 118 -7.39 -9.59 -19.59
CA GLU A 118 -6.05 -9.04 -19.80
C GLU A 118 -6.04 -7.74 -20.63
N ARG A 119 -6.78 -7.68 -21.75
CA ARG A 119 -6.80 -6.47 -22.59
C ARG A 119 -7.30 -5.24 -21.82
N ARG A 120 -8.33 -5.40 -21.00
CA ARG A 120 -8.90 -4.28 -20.23
C ARG A 120 -7.97 -3.88 -19.09
N GLU A 121 -7.32 -4.87 -18.47
CA GLU A 121 -6.27 -4.64 -17.46
C GLU A 121 -5.13 -3.78 -18.02
N THR A 122 -4.53 -4.18 -19.15
CA THR A 122 -3.43 -3.42 -19.77
C THR A 122 -3.83 -1.98 -20.09
N VAL A 123 -5.02 -1.78 -20.67
CA VAL A 123 -5.51 -0.43 -21.00
C VAL A 123 -5.78 0.40 -19.74
N LEU A 124 -6.33 -0.21 -18.68
CA LEU A 124 -6.55 0.47 -17.41
C LEU A 124 -5.22 0.88 -16.78
N GLU A 125 -4.24 -0.01 -16.76
CA GLU A 125 -2.90 0.26 -16.22
C GLU A 125 -2.23 1.43 -16.95
N GLU A 126 -2.26 1.44 -18.29
CA GLU A 126 -1.73 2.54 -19.10
C GLU A 126 -2.35 3.89 -18.70
N HIS A 127 -3.68 3.94 -18.57
CA HIS A 127 -4.39 5.17 -18.20
C HIS A 127 -4.13 5.60 -16.76
N VAL A 128 -4.03 4.66 -15.81
CA VAL A 128 -3.70 4.95 -14.40
C VAL A 128 -2.29 5.55 -14.30
N LEU A 129 -1.31 4.96 -15.00
CA LEU A 129 0.07 5.47 -15.02
C LEU A 129 0.17 6.83 -15.70
N SER A 130 -0.53 7.02 -16.82
CA SER A 130 -0.60 8.30 -17.52
C SER A 130 -1.18 9.41 -16.62
N LEU A 131 -2.31 9.13 -15.96
CA LEU A 131 -2.95 10.09 -15.05
C LEU A 131 -2.07 10.40 -13.82
N SER A 132 -1.38 9.39 -13.27
CA SER A 132 -0.47 9.58 -12.14
C SER A 132 0.68 10.51 -12.49
N ARG A 133 1.30 10.32 -13.67
CA ARG A 133 2.36 11.21 -14.17
C ARG A 133 1.87 12.65 -14.35
N LEU A 134 0.70 12.83 -14.96
CA LEU A 134 0.12 14.17 -15.13
C LEU A 134 -0.13 14.86 -13.79
N ILE A 135 -0.58 14.14 -12.76
CA ILE A 135 -0.76 14.68 -11.41
C ILE A 135 0.57 15.13 -10.82
N GLU A 136 1.64 14.34 -10.96
CA GLU A 136 2.98 14.70 -10.48
C GLU A 136 3.51 15.95 -11.18
N GLU A 137 3.35 16.04 -12.51
CA GLU A 137 3.73 17.21 -13.29
C GLU A 137 3.00 18.47 -12.85
N GLU A 138 1.68 18.39 -12.62
CA GLU A 138 0.89 19.54 -12.17
C GLU A 138 1.28 19.95 -10.72
N ARG A 139 1.59 19.00 -9.84
CA ARG A 139 2.04 19.30 -8.46
C ARG A 139 3.47 19.86 -8.37
N GLY A 140 4.30 19.61 -9.39
CA GLY A 140 5.69 20.08 -9.46
C GLY A 140 5.87 21.36 -10.29
N ARG A 141 4.79 21.94 -10.82
CA ARG A 141 4.77 23.21 -11.56
C ARG A 141 4.49 24.44 -10.67
N ASP A 142 4.36 24.25 -9.36
CA ASP A 142 4.33 25.29 -8.32
C ASP A 142 5.69 25.38 -7.59
#